data_AF-A0A521ZVJ4-F1
#
_entry.id   AF-A0A521ZVJ4-F1
#
_cell.length_a   1.000
_cell.length_b   1.000
_cell.length_c   1.000
_cell.angle_alpha   90.00
_cell.angle_beta   90.00
_cell.angle_gamma   90.00
#
_symmetry.space_group_name_H-M   'P 1'
#
loop_
_entity.id
_entity.type
_entity.pdbx_description
1 polymer ?
#
loop_
_entity_poly.entity_id
_entity_poly.type
_entity_poly.pdbx_seq_one_letter_code
_entity_poly.pdbx_strand_id
1 'polypeptide(L)'
;MWQNLIHDLLKHMQLCRITTLTLCAAALATASARAADAAATPEGELPPATSRKVDFARDLQPLFAERCYDCHGEKKQESAFRADNRADLLKGGDHGPALVVGKSAESTMVLVLAGLHEDIAAMPKKREKLTPEQIGLVRAWIDQGAEWAEATIAKKQYNTN
;
A
#
# COMPACT_ATOMS: atom_id res chain seq x y z
N MET A 1 34.79 -27.14 73.68
CA MET A 1 36.20 -27.25 73.22
C MET A 1 36.35 -28.60 72.55
N TRP A 2 36.95 -28.67 71.35
CA TRP A 2 36.73 -29.67 70.26
C TRP A 2 35.41 -29.42 69.46
N GLN A 3 35.10 -28.26 68.86
CA GLN A 3 35.81 -27.45 67.83
C GLN A 3 36.17 -28.24 66.56
N ASN A 4 35.28 -28.17 65.56
CA ASN A 4 35.60 -27.61 64.24
C ASN A 4 36.85 -28.16 63.50
N LEU A 5 37.02 -29.48 63.43
CA LEU A 5 38.17 -30.10 62.75
C LEU A 5 37.82 -31.00 61.54
N ILE A 6 36.63 -30.82 60.94
CA ILE A 6 36.21 -31.59 59.74
C ILE A 6 35.98 -30.70 58.51
N HIS A 7 35.95 -29.37 58.66
CA HIS A 7 35.52 -28.47 57.58
C HIS A 7 36.61 -27.76 56.76
N ASP A 8 37.92 -27.98 56.99
CA ASP A 8 38.94 -27.11 56.34
C ASP A 8 40.28 -27.75 55.95
N LEU A 9 40.31 -29.00 55.45
CA LEU A 9 41.55 -29.61 54.94
C LEU A 9 41.34 -30.50 53.70
N LEU A 10 40.66 -29.98 52.66
CA LEU A 10 40.91 -30.37 51.26
C LEU A 10 40.27 -29.39 50.24
N LYS A 11 40.14 -28.11 50.63
CA LYS A 11 39.84 -26.98 49.72
C LYS A 11 41.00 -26.61 48.80
N HIS A 12 42.17 -27.24 48.88
CA HIS A 12 43.34 -26.83 48.12
C HIS A 12 44.12 -27.99 47.50
N MET A 13 43.45 -28.78 46.66
CA MET A 13 44.15 -29.43 45.55
C MET A 13 43.55 -28.95 44.24
N GLN A 14 43.69 -27.64 44.04
CA GLN A 14 43.56 -26.97 42.76
C GLN A 14 44.51 -27.62 41.74
N LEU A 15 44.07 -27.59 40.47
CA LEU A 15 44.93 -27.63 39.28
C LEU A 15 45.62 -28.96 38.99
N CYS A 16 44.89 -29.92 38.42
CA CYS A 16 45.45 -30.71 37.33
C CYS A 16 44.38 -31.54 36.62
N ARG A 17 44.45 -31.55 35.29
CA ARG A 17 43.80 -32.48 34.36
C ARG A 17 42.39 -32.04 33.92
N ILE A 18 42.27 -31.16 32.93
CA ILE A 18 42.56 -31.39 31.50
C ILE A 18 41.59 -32.43 30.92
N THR A 19 40.73 -31.94 30.00
CA THR A 19 40.13 -32.64 28.85
C THR A 19 39.29 -33.89 29.13
N THR A 20 38.03 -33.95 28.71
CA THR A 20 37.62 -34.23 27.32
C THR A 20 36.09 -34.13 27.27
N LEU A 21 35.53 -33.26 26.42
CA LEU A 21 35.06 -33.54 25.07
C LEU A 21 33.64 -34.14 24.99
N THR A 22 32.83 -33.54 24.11
CA THR A 22 31.73 -34.13 23.31
C THR A 22 30.39 -34.48 23.97
N LEU A 23 29.20 -34.25 23.39
CA LEU A 23 28.76 -33.68 22.10
C LEU A 23 27.20 -33.52 22.14
N CYS A 24 26.65 -32.68 21.25
CA CYS A 24 25.26 -32.69 20.72
C CYS A 24 24.12 -32.26 21.67
N ALA A 25 23.18 -31.38 21.32
CA ALA A 25 22.78 -30.86 20.02
C ALA A 25 22.16 -29.46 20.21
N ALA A 26 22.77 -28.42 19.63
CA ALA A 26 22.12 -27.14 19.42
C ALA A 26 21.31 -27.24 18.13
N ALA A 27 20.00 -27.47 18.24
CA ALA A 27 19.09 -27.32 17.11
C ALA A 27 18.92 -25.81 16.83
N LEU A 28 19.78 -25.26 15.98
CA LEU A 28 19.59 -23.93 15.40
C LEU A 28 18.38 -24.00 14.47
N ALA A 29 17.22 -23.57 14.96
CA ALA A 29 16.08 -23.24 14.12
C ALA A 29 16.45 -22.00 13.28
N THR A 30 16.92 -22.22 12.06
CA THR A 30 17.09 -21.15 11.08
C THR A 30 15.71 -20.72 10.59
N ALA A 31 15.10 -19.75 11.28
CA ALA A 31 13.98 -19.01 10.74
C ALA A 31 14.49 -18.17 9.57
N SER A 32 14.48 -18.72 8.36
CA SER A 32 14.66 -17.93 7.15
C SER A 32 13.44 -17.04 6.97
N ALA A 33 13.54 -15.80 7.47
CA ALA A 33 12.66 -14.71 7.08
C ALA A 33 12.91 -14.44 5.59
N ARG A 34 12.11 -15.09 4.75
CA ARG A 34 12.04 -14.75 3.33
C ARG A 34 11.30 -13.41 3.29
N ALA A 35 12.07 -12.32 3.25
CA ALA A 35 11.53 -11.03 2.85
C ALA A 35 10.77 -11.28 1.55
N ALA A 36 9.46 -11.07 1.58
CA ALA A 36 8.67 -11.04 0.37
C ALA A 36 9.33 -9.99 -0.52
N ASP A 37 9.80 -10.42 -1.68
CA ASP A 37 10.29 -9.55 -2.73
C ASP A 37 9.16 -8.54 -2.96
N ALA A 38 9.38 -7.31 -2.50
CA ALA A 38 8.49 -6.21 -2.80
C ALA A 38 8.61 -6.06 -4.31
N ALA A 39 7.63 -6.63 -5.03
CA ALA A 39 7.47 -6.48 -6.46
C ALA A 39 7.81 -5.03 -6.78
N ALA A 40 8.88 -4.83 -7.57
CA ALA A 40 9.46 -3.53 -7.81
C ALA A 40 8.37 -2.60 -8.35
N THR A 41 7.78 -1.80 -7.46
CA THR A 41 6.76 -0.82 -7.81
C THR A 41 7.40 0.15 -8.79
N PRO A 42 6.73 0.49 -9.92
CA PRO A 42 7.29 1.36 -10.96
C PRO A 42 7.30 2.84 -10.52
N GLU A 43 7.54 3.10 -9.23
CA GLU A 43 7.53 4.41 -8.59
C GLU A 43 8.42 5.43 -9.33
N GLY A 44 9.57 4.98 -9.83
CA GLY A 44 10.51 5.82 -10.59
C GLY A 44 10.07 6.18 -12.02
N GLU A 45 9.07 5.51 -12.57
CA GLU A 45 8.57 5.70 -13.93
C GLU A 45 7.25 6.49 -13.98
N LEU A 46 6.54 6.54 -12.86
CA LEU A 46 5.28 7.25 -12.74
C LEU A 46 5.49 8.77 -12.56
N PRO A 47 4.64 9.63 -13.16
CA PRO A 47 4.65 11.07 -12.90
C PRO A 47 4.49 11.35 -11.40
N PRO A 48 5.23 12.33 -10.82
CA PRO A 48 5.17 12.57 -9.39
C PRO A 48 3.75 12.95 -8.93
N ALA A 49 3.34 12.42 -7.78
CA ALA A 49 2.12 12.87 -7.12
C ALA A 49 2.25 14.36 -6.77
N THR A 50 1.18 15.14 -6.94
CA THR A 50 1.19 16.53 -6.49
C THR A 50 1.32 16.62 -4.97
N SER A 51 2.03 17.64 -4.47
CA SER A 51 2.26 17.84 -3.04
C SER A 51 1.13 18.55 -2.31
N ARG A 52 0.18 19.16 -3.04
CA ARG A 52 -0.97 19.85 -2.43
C ARG A 52 -2.11 18.89 -2.10
N LYS A 53 -2.97 19.29 -1.17
CA LYS A 53 -4.24 18.59 -0.93
C LYS A 53 -5.09 18.60 -2.20
N VAL A 54 -5.58 17.42 -2.59
CA VAL A 54 -6.49 17.23 -3.72
C VAL A 54 -7.91 17.15 -3.19
N ASP A 55 -8.80 17.97 -3.76
CA ASP A 55 -10.22 17.92 -3.51
C ASP A 55 -10.89 17.20 -4.68
N PHE A 56 -11.55 16.07 -4.43
CA PHE A 56 -12.12 15.27 -5.51
C PHE A 56 -13.13 16.07 -6.35
N ALA A 57 -14.06 16.78 -5.72
CA ALA A 57 -15.12 17.50 -6.42
C ALA A 57 -14.59 18.63 -7.31
N ARG A 58 -13.60 19.38 -6.81
CA ARG A 58 -12.97 20.49 -7.56
C ARG A 58 -11.97 19.99 -8.60
N ASP A 59 -11.07 19.09 -8.21
CA ASP A 59 -9.87 18.77 -8.98
C ASP A 59 -10.02 17.52 -9.88
N LEU A 60 -10.80 16.52 -9.46
CA LEU A 60 -10.88 15.22 -10.15
C LEU A 60 -12.23 14.92 -10.78
N GLN A 61 -13.33 15.39 -10.21
CA GLN A 61 -14.67 15.12 -10.75
C GLN A 61 -14.84 15.65 -12.18
N PRO A 62 -14.37 16.85 -12.55
CA PRO A 62 -14.41 17.31 -13.94
C PRO A 62 -13.56 16.41 -14.85
N LEU A 63 -12.37 16.02 -14.39
CA LEU A 63 -11.45 15.13 -15.13
C LEU A 63 -12.10 13.77 -15.37
N PHE A 64 -12.71 13.17 -14.35
CA PHE A 64 -13.35 11.87 -14.42
C PHE A 64 -14.60 11.92 -15.32
N ALA A 65 -15.38 13.00 -15.24
CA ALA A 65 -16.51 13.23 -16.12
C ALA A 65 -16.08 13.32 -17.59
N GLU A 66 -14.99 14.03 -17.87
CA GLU A 66 -14.49 14.21 -19.23
C GLU A 66 -13.75 12.99 -19.77
N ARG A 67 -13.08 12.20 -18.92
CA ARG A 67 -12.15 11.15 -19.39
C ARG A 67 -12.58 9.71 -19.08
N CYS A 68 -13.49 9.51 -18.12
CA CYS A 68 -13.80 8.17 -17.60
C CYS A 68 -15.27 7.75 -17.84
N TYR A 69 -16.24 8.61 -17.54
CA TYR A 69 -17.64 8.18 -17.36
C TYR A 69 -18.34 7.69 -18.63
N ASP A 70 -17.88 8.08 -19.82
CA ASP A 70 -18.50 7.63 -21.07
C ASP A 70 -18.30 6.13 -21.34
N CYS A 71 -17.25 5.52 -20.77
CA CYS A 71 -16.99 4.08 -20.87
C CYS A 71 -17.06 3.34 -19.53
N HIS A 72 -16.91 4.05 -18.40
CA HIS A 72 -16.90 3.50 -17.04
C HIS A 72 -17.87 4.28 -16.14
N GLY A 73 -19.09 4.50 -16.62
CA GLY A 73 -20.16 5.19 -15.88
C GLY A 73 -21.44 4.37 -15.88
N GLU A 74 -22.54 4.94 -15.38
CA GLU A 74 -23.83 4.23 -15.29
C GLU A 74 -24.28 3.58 -16.61
N LYS A 75 -24.16 4.30 -17.73
CA LYS A 75 -24.65 3.86 -19.05
C LYS A 75 -23.78 2.78 -19.69
N LYS A 76 -22.50 2.70 -19.32
CA LYS A 76 -21.54 1.78 -19.92
C LYS A 76 -20.43 1.47 -18.93
N GLN A 77 -20.17 0.18 -18.73
CA GLN A 77 -19.26 -0.33 -17.71
C GLN A 77 -18.25 -1.28 -18.37
N GLU A 78 -17.34 -0.73 -19.17
CA GLU A 78 -16.28 -1.54 -19.77
C GLU A 78 -15.46 -2.21 -18.67
N SER A 79 -15.13 -3.50 -18.86
CA SER A 79 -14.41 -4.33 -17.88
C SER A 79 -15.11 -4.42 -16.51
N ALA A 80 -16.46 -4.37 -16.50
CA ALA A 80 -17.30 -4.35 -15.30
C ALA A 80 -16.92 -3.27 -14.28
N PHE A 81 -16.28 -2.19 -14.73
CA PHE A 81 -15.75 -1.13 -13.89
C PHE A 81 -16.57 0.15 -14.01
N ARG A 82 -16.85 0.78 -12.85
CA ARG A 82 -17.51 2.09 -12.75
C ARG A 82 -16.66 3.06 -11.95
N ALA A 83 -16.52 4.28 -12.49
CA ALA A 83 -15.73 5.35 -11.93
C ALA A 83 -16.57 6.56 -11.50
N ASP A 84 -17.87 6.57 -11.74
CA ASP A 84 -18.78 7.69 -11.50
C ASP A 84 -19.37 7.72 -10.08
N ASN A 85 -19.08 6.72 -9.25
CA ASN A 85 -19.39 6.72 -7.84
C ASN A 85 -18.30 6.02 -7.03
N ARG A 86 -18.16 6.43 -5.78
CA ARG A 86 -17.09 5.96 -4.90
C ARG A 86 -17.13 4.46 -4.63
N ALA A 87 -18.32 3.94 -4.32
CA ALA A 87 -18.48 2.56 -3.86
C ALA A 87 -18.06 1.57 -4.96
N ASP A 88 -18.54 1.78 -6.18
CA ASP A 88 -18.17 0.93 -7.31
C ASP A 88 -16.71 1.13 -7.74
N LEU A 89 -16.19 2.37 -7.69
CA LEU A 89 -14.78 2.62 -8.02
C LEU A 89 -13.83 1.89 -7.07
N LEU A 90 -14.15 1.83 -5.78
CA LEU A 90 -13.38 1.06 -4.79
C LEU A 90 -13.55 -0.45 -4.96
N LYS A 91 -14.73 -0.90 -5.40
CA LYS A 91 -14.97 -2.31 -5.71
C LYS A 91 -14.11 -2.80 -6.88
N GLY A 92 -13.87 -1.92 -7.86
CA GLY A 92 -13.11 -2.27 -9.06
C GLY A 92 -13.95 -3.01 -10.11
N GLY A 93 -13.28 -3.78 -10.97
CA GLY A 93 -13.92 -4.49 -12.08
C GLY A 93 -13.27 -5.85 -12.35
N ASP A 94 -13.26 -6.27 -13.62
CA ASP A 94 -12.75 -7.58 -14.05
C ASP A 94 -11.27 -7.81 -13.70
N HIS A 95 -10.52 -6.73 -13.50
CA HIS A 95 -9.09 -6.75 -13.13
C HIS A 95 -8.85 -6.55 -11.63
N GLY A 96 -9.89 -6.77 -10.80
CA GLY A 96 -9.81 -6.58 -9.36
C GLY A 96 -9.96 -5.10 -8.95
N PRO A 97 -9.45 -4.74 -7.75
CA PRO A 97 -9.53 -3.37 -7.24
C PRO A 97 -8.88 -2.36 -8.19
N ALA A 98 -9.56 -1.26 -8.48
CA ALA A 98 -9.00 -0.21 -9.33
C ALA A 98 -7.94 0.63 -8.59
N LEU A 99 -8.07 0.74 -7.27
CA LEU A 99 -7.12 1.48 -6.45
C LEU A 99 -6.86 0.81 -5.11
N VAL A 100 -5.65 1.04 -4.60
CA VAL A 100 -5.22 0.68 -3.25
C VAL A 100 -5.05 2.00 -2.49
N VAL A 101 -5.97 2.27 -1.57
CA VAL A 101 -5.99 3.55 -0.82
C VAL A 101 -4.67 3.74 -0.08
N GLY A 102 -4.06 4.93 -0.25
CA GLY A 102 -2.75 5.25 0.32
C GLY A 102 -1.55 4.74 -0.49
N LYS A 103 -1.79 4.06 -1.61
CA LYS A 103 -0.76 3.42 -2.42
C LYS A 103 -0.99 3.59 -3.92
N SER A 104 -0.79 4.81 -4.42
CA SER A 104 -1.04 5.15 -5.82
C SER A 104 -0.22 4.32 -6.80
N ALA A 105 1.05 4.02 -6.51
CA ALA A 105 1.90 3.25 -7.42
C ALA A 105 1.57 1.75 -7.50
N GLU A 106 0.87 1.21 -6.50
CA GLU A 106 0.34 -0.16 -6.53
C GLU A 106 -1.08 -0.22 -7.13
N SER A 107 -1.67 0.93 -7.46
CA SER A 107 -3.06 1.00 -7.93
C SER A 107 -3.18 0.75 -9.43
N THR A 108 -3.96 -0.26 -9.82
CA THR A 108 -4.26 -0.61 -11.21
C THR A 108 -4.64 0.60 -12.06
N MET A 109 -5.51 1.48 -11.55
CA MET A 109 -5.93 2.69 -12.25
C MET A 109 -4.75 3.58 -12.63
N VAL A 110 -3.79 3.79 -11.73
CA VAL A 110 -2.61 4.63 -11.98
C VAL A 110 -1.70 3.97 -13.02
N LEU A 111 -1.45 2.67 -12.89
CA LEU A 111 -0.64 1.92 -13.83
C LEU A 111 -1.23 1.94 -15.25
N VAL A 112 -2.55 1.78 -15.36
CA VAL A 112 -3.26 1.83 -16.65
C VAL A 112 -3.27 3.24 -17.24
N LEU A 113 -3.45 4.28 -16.43
CA LEU A 113 -3.39 5.67 -16.90
C LEU A 113 -1.98 6.06 -17.39
N ALA A 114 -0.94 5.57 -16.71
CA ALA A 114 0.45 5.77 -17.10
C ALA A 114 0.91 4.85 -18.25
N GLY A 115 0.12 3.82 -18.58
CA GLY A 115 0.49 2.81 -19.59
C GLY A 115 1.60 1.87 -19.15
N LEU A 116 1.71 1.65 -17.84
CA LEU A 116 2.69 0.76 -17.20
C LEU A 116 2.10 -0.58 -16.76
N HIS A 117 0.79 -0.78 -16.96
CA HIS A 117 0.18 -2.09 -16.70
C HIS A 117 0.49 -3.06 -17.84
N GLU A 118 0.95 -4.27 -17.50
CA GLU A 118 1.40 -5.28 -18.48
C GLU A 118 0.26 -5.81 -19.36
N ASP A 119 -0.88 -6.14 -18.74
CA ASP A 119 -2.00 -6.79 -19.46
C ASP A 119 -3.10 -5.85 -19.95
N ILE A 120 -3.11 -4.59 -19.49
CA ILE A 120 -4.21 -3.66 -19.74
C ILE A 120 -3.67 -2.49 -20.55
N ALA A 121 -4.21 -2.34 -21.77
CA ALA A 121 -3.87 -1.22 -22.62
C ALA A 121 -4.15 0.13 -21.93
N ALA A 122 -3.27 1.10 -22.18
CA ALA A 122 -3.35 2.42 -21.58
C ALA A 122 -4.71 3.09 -21.80
N MET A 123 -5.20 3.81 -20.78
CA MET A 123 -6.47 4.55 -20.84
C MET A 123 -6.25 6.07 -20.84
N PRO A 124 -7.15 6.83 -21.50
CA PRO A 124 -8.33 6.37 -22.24
C PRO A 124 -8.00 5.80 -23.64
N LYS A 125 -8.72 4.75 -24.08
CA LYS A 125 -8.49 4.08 -25.38
C LYS A 125 -8.87 4.92 -26.62
N LYS A 126 -9.89 5.76 -26.51
CA LYS A 126 -10.50 6.51 -27.64
C LYS A 126 -10.42 8.02 -27.48
N ARG A 127 -9.59 8.50 -26.55
CA ARG A 127 -9.37 9.93 -26.27
C ARG A 127 -7.90 10.17 -26.04
N GLU A 128 -7.52 11.44 -25.99
CA GLU A 128 -6.19 11.83 -25.54
C GLU A 128 -5.93 11.28 -24.13
N LYS A 129 -4.69 10.81 -23.94
CA LYS A 129 -4.18 10.36 -22.65
C LYS A 129 -4.17 11.51 -21.65
N LEU A 130 -4.25 11.17 -20.37
CA LEU A 130 -4.07 12.15 -19.31
C LEU A 130 -2.64 12.71 -19.35
N THR A 131 -2.50 14.00 -19.00
CA THR A 131 -1.18 14.62 -18.85
C THR A 131 -0.48 14.09 -17.59
N PRO A 132 0.86 14.22 -17.49
CA PRO A 132 1.60 13.87 -16.27
C PRO A 132 1.04 14.53 -15.02
N GLU A 133 0.58 15.79 -15.12
CA GLU A 133 -0.01 16.55 -14.01
C GLU A 133 -1.37 15.99 -13.60
N GLN A 134 -2.20 15.58 -14.56
CA GLN A 134 -3.48 14.94 -14.29
C GLN A 134 -3.29 13.58 -13.62
N ILE A 135 -2.33 12.78 -14.07
CA ILE A 135 -1.95 11.53 -13.39
C ILE A 135 -1.44 11.85 -11.97
N GLY A 136 -0.61 12.87 -11.80
CA GLY A 136 -0.12 13.33 -10.50
C GLY A 136 -1.23 13.74 -9.53
N LEU A 137 -2.34 14.32 -10.02
CA LEU A 137 -3.54 14.61 -9.22
C LEU A 137 -4.24 13.33 -8.76
N VAL A 138 -4.43 12.36 -9.66
CA VAL A 138 -5.04 11.06 -9.33
C VAL A 138 -4.20 10.33 -8.30
N ARG A 139 -2.87 10.32 -8.48
CA ARG A 139 -1.93 9.71 -7.54
C ARG A 139 -2.03 10.33 -6.15
N ALA A 140 -1.89 11.65 -6.07
CA ALA A 140 -1.96 12.37 -4.80
C ALA A 140 -3.29 12.14 -4.09
N TRP A 141 -4.40 12.12 -4.81
CA TRP A 141 -5.71 11.82 -4.24
C TRP A 141 -5.80 10.41 -3.63
N ILE A 142 -5.28 9.38 -4.32
CA ILE A 142 -5.22 8.01 -3.78
C ILE A 142 -4.35 7.97 -2.54
N ASP A 143 -3.17 8.59 -2.59
CA ASP A 143 -2.21 8.63 -1.48
C ASP A 143 -2.76 9.39 -0.27
N GLN A 144 -3.62 10.38 -0.50
CA GLN A 144 -4.32 11.16 0.53
C GLN A 144 -5.58 10.49 1.09
N GLY A 145 -5.84 9.22 0.74
CA GLY A 145 -6.96 8.45 1.30
C GLY A 145 -8.17 8.32 0.38
N ALA A 146 -8.08 8.76 -0.87
CA ALA A 146 -9.14 8.69 -1.86
C ALA A 146 -10.48 9.23 -1.33
N GLU A 147 -10.43 10.37 -0.63
CA GLU A 147 -11.63 11.01 -0.09
C GLU A 147 -12.54 11.46 -1.24
N TRP A 148 -13.79 10.99 -1.20
CA TRP A 148 -14.82 11.42 -2.13
C TRP A 148 -15.66 12.43 -1.37
N ALA A 149 -15.52 13.71 -1.72
CA ALA A 149 -16.49 14.68 -1.28
C ALA A 149 -17.79 14.36 -2.03
N GLU A 150 -18.68 13.58 -1.40
CA GLU A 150 -20.10 13.69 -1.72
C GLU A 150 -20.43 15.18 -1.67
N ALA A 151 -21.12 15.72 -2.68
CA ALA A 151 -21.56 17.10 -2.69
C ALA A 151 -22.29 17.37 -1.39
N THR A 152 -21.53 17.88 -0.41
CA THR A 152 -22.04 18.18 0.89
C THR A 152 -22.73 19.49 0.59
N ILE A 153 -24.02 19.45 0.24
CA ILE A 153 -24.87 20.58 0.50
C ILE A 153 -24.59 20.85 1.96
N ALA A 154 -23.78 21.89 2.21
CA ALA A 154 -23.38 22.27 3.53
C ALA A 154 -24.66 22.22 4.34
N LYS A 155 -24.71 21.38 5.36
CA LYS A 155 -25.70 21.52 6.42
C LYS A 155 -25.35 22.85 7.08
N LYS A 156 -25.68 23.95 6.40
CA LYS A 156 -25.80 25.26 6.97
C LYS A 156 -26.92 25.04 7.96
N GLN A 157 -26.53 24.98 9.23
CA GLN A 157 -27.44 24.84 10.35
C GLN A 157 -28.53 25.89 10.14
N TYR A 158 -29.71 25.46 9.68
CA TYR A 158 -30.89 26.30 9.78
C TYR A 158 -31.26 26.27 11.26
N ASN A 159 -30.59 27.13 12.04
CA ASN A 159 -31.10 27.59 13.31
C ASN A 159 -32.33 28.44 12.99
N THR A 160 -33.49 27.80 12.93
CA THR A 160 -34.77 28.49 13.12
C THR A 160 -35.01 28.51 14.62
N ASN A 161 -34.78 29.68 15.23
CA ASN A 161 -35.35 30.03 16.52
C ASN A 161 -36.87 30.12 16.42
#